data_AF-A0A8J5H2P6-F1
#
_entry.id   AF-A0A8J5H2P6-F1
#
_cell.length_a   1.000
_cell.length_b   1.000
_cell.length_c   1.000
_cell.angle_alpha   90.00
_cell.angle_beta   90.00
_cell.angle_gamma   90.00
#
_symmetry.space_group_name_H-M   'P 1'
#
loop_
_entity.id
_entity.type
_entity.pdbx_description
1 polymer ?
#
loop_
_entity_poly.entity_id
_entity_poly.type
_entity_poly.pdbx_seq_one_letter_code
_entity_poly.pdbx_strand_id
1 'polypeptide(L)'
;MGENLKDRVNALGERLKSSGSGVGRKMTASVSSMSSRMKELFQVQNEAEKIVEAATSETLNAPNWPANLEICDMINSGRFNSVDFIRGIKKRIMLKNTSVQYLALVLLETCVKNCEKAFSEVASERILDEMVRLIDDPQTVVNNRNKALVLIEAWGEAGEELKYLPVFEETYKSLKSRGIRFPGRDNESLAPLFTPPRSVSETEAYNNANRQTFNDFHAHNLTAEQIKEAFDVARNSIELLSTVLSSSPHQEALQDDLTSTLFLQCEQSQYTVQRIIETAGDNEALLFEALNVNDELQKVLSKYEQLKKPPAMNSAPQPAVIPVAVEPEDSPRVSSDNALIRKPAGARGRSSTDDNLDDLDEMIFSRKGRSTSEDQDPKK
;
A
#
# COMPACT_ATOMS: atom_id res chain seq x y z
N MET A 1 -93.39 12.66 23.64
CA MET A 1 -92.21 13.46 23.25
C MET A 1 -90.89 12.87 23.81
N GLY A 2 -90.77 11.54 24.01
CA GLY A 2 -89.58 10.93 24.65
C GLY A 2 -88.60 10.23 23.71
N GLU A 3 -89.05 9.76 22.53
CA GLU A 3 -88.22 8.92 21.65
C GLU A 3 -87.23 9.72 20.79
N ASN A 4 -87.59 10.95 20.40
CA ASN A 4 -86.72 11.78 19.56
C ASN A 4 -85.43 12.23 20.26
N LEU A 5 -85.40 12.26 21.61
CA LEU A 5 -84.23 12.69 22.36
C LEU A 5 -83.21 11.57 22.56
N LYS A 6 -83.67 10.33 22.78
CA LYS A 6 -82.79 9.16 22.88
C LYS A 6 -82.06 8.88 21.57
N ASP A 7 -82.76 8.98 20.44
CA ASP A 7 -82.14 8.76 19.13
C ASP A 7 -81.13 9.86 18.77
N ARG A 8 -81.40 11.12 19.16
CA ARG A 8 -80.43 12.22 18.98
C ARG A 8 -79.20 12.07 19.86
N VAL A 9 -79.36 11.61 21.11
CA VAL A 9 -78.22 11.36 22.01
C VAL A 9 -77.39 10.16 21.54
N ASN A 10 -78.04 9.10 21.05
CA ASN A 10 -77.36 7.95 20.45
C ASN A 10 -76.62 8.34 19.17
N ALA A 11 -77.23 9.13 18.28
CA ALA A 11 -76.58 9.62 17.06
C ALA A 11 -75.40 10.57 17.35
N LEU A 12 -75.49 11.39 18.41
CA LEU A 12 -74.39 12.22 18.88
C LEU A 12 -73.26 11.36 19.48
N GLY A 13 -73.61 10.30 20.23
CA GLY A 13 -72.68 9.34 20.81
C GLY A 13 -71.91 8.55 19.74
N GLU A 14 -72.58 8.09 18.68
CA GLU A 14 -71.91 7.40 17.56
C GLU A 14 -71.04 8.34 16.72
N ARG A 15 -71.46 9.59 16.54
CA ARG A 15 -70.61 10.63 15.89
C ARG A 15 -69.38 10.99 16.71
N LEU A 16 -69.49 11.07 18.04
CA LEU A 16 -68.35 11.31 18.92
C LEU A 16 -67.41 10.11 18.96
N LYS A 17 -67.94 8.88 18.93
CA LYS A 17 -67.13 7.64 18.94
C LYS A 17 -66.39 7.40 17.63
N SER A 18 -67.00 7.73 16.49
CA SER A 18 -66.34 7.68 15.17
C SER A 18 -65.30 8.80 15.00
N SER A 19 -65.57 10.01 15.51
CA SER A 19 -64.60 11.12 15.52
C SER A 19 -63.38 10.84 16.40
N GLY A 20 -63.58 10.31 17.61
CA GLY A 20 -62.48 9.94 18.52
C GLY A 20 -61.61 8.78 18.01
N SER A 21 -62.22 7.78 17.36
CA SER A 21 -61.49 6.64 16.77
C SER A 21 -60.68 7.05 15.54
N GLY A 22 -61.16 8.03 14.76
CA GLY A 22 -60.45 8.58 13.61
C GLY A 22 -59.25 9.45 13.99
N VAL A 23 -59.37 10.24 15.06
CA VAL A 23 -58.26 11.06 15.60
C VAL A 23 -57.20 10.16 16.24
N GLY A 24 -57.60 9.14 17.00
CA GLY A 24 -56.68 8.16 17.58
C GLY A 24 -55.86 7.41 16.51
N ARG A 25 -56.52 6.91 15.45
CA ARG A 25 -55.82 6.23 14.34
C ARG A 25 -54.87 7.14 13.57
N LYS A 26 -55.25 8.41 13.37
CA LYS A 26 -54.38 9.41 12.71
C LYS A 26 -53.19 9.77 13.58
N MET A 27 -53.39 9.97 14.88
CA MET A 27 -52.30 10.21 15.84
C MET A 27 -51.36 9.01 15.92
N THR A 28 -51.87 7.77 16.00
CA THR A 28 -51.02 6.57 15.99
C THR A 28 -50.32 6.35 14.65
N ALA A 29 -50.96 6.65 13.52
CA ALA A 29 -50.33 6.55 12.20
C ALA A 29 -49.22 7.61 12.02
N SER A 30 -49.44 8.84 12.50
CA SER A 30 -48.42 9.90 12.49
C SER A 30 -47.24 9.57 13.41
N VAL A 31 -47.50 9.04 14.62
CA VAL A 31 -46.45 8.63 15.56
C VAL A 31 -45.71 7.38 15.06
N SER A 32 -46.40 6.41 14.45
CA SER A 32 -45.76 5.27 13.78
C SER A 32 -44.97 5.68 12.55
N SER A 33 -45.45 6.65 11.76
CA SER A 33 -44.69 7.19 10.62
C SER A 33 -43.44 7.95 11.07
N MET A 34 -43.54 8.73 12.17
CA MET A 34 -42.38 9.37 12.79
C MET A 34 -41.44 8.34 13.42
N SER A 35 -41.95 7.29 14.07
CA SER A 35 -41.13 6.20 14.62
C SER A 35 -40.46 5.38 13.53
N SER A 36 -41.12 5.14 12.40
CA SER A 36 -40.51 4.49 11.23
C SER A 36 -39.45 5.38 10.59
N ARG A 37 -39.70 6.68 10.42
CA ARG A 37 -38.68 7.63 9.93
C ARG A 37 -37.51 7.79 10.91
N MET A 38 -37.79 7.75 12.22
CA MET A 38 -36.77 7.82 13.25
C MET A 38 -36.00 6.49 13.34
N LYS A 39 -36.65 5.33 13.19
CA LYS A 39 -35.95 4.04 13.03
C LYS A 39 -35.17 3.98 11.72
N GLU A 40 -35.65 4.57 10.63
CA GLU A 40 -34.89 4.72 9.38
C GLU A 40 -33.69 5.66 9.59
N LEU A 41 -33.82 6.70 10.41
CA LEU A 41 -32.71 7.57 10.82
C LEU A 41 -31.73 6.93 11.83
N PHE A 42 -32.15 5.94 12.62
CA PHE A 42 -31.35 5.30 13.68
C PHE A 42 -30.89 3.87 13.36
N GLN A 43 -31.49 3.20 12.36
CA GLN A 43 -31.23 1.81 11.96
C GLN A 43 -30.60 1.72 10.56
N VAL A 44 -30.47 2.85 9.85
CA VAL A 44 -29.49 2.97 8.78
C VAL A 44 -28.13 3.14 9.44
N GLN A 45 -27.43 2.02 9.68
CA GLN A 45 -25.98 2.06 9.62
C GLN A 45 -25.68 2.69 8.26
N ASN A 46 -25.04 3.86 8.26
CA ASN A 46 -24.78 4.60 7.03
C ASN A 46 -24.07 3.65 6.06
N GLU A 47 -24.56 3.50 4.84
CA GLU A 47 -23.96 2.57 3.88
C GLU A 47 -22.47 2.90 3.67
N ALA A 48 -22.13 4.18 3.69
CA ALA A 48 -20.74 4.65 3.71
C ALA A 48 -19.95 4.12 4.93
N GLU A 49 -20.57 4.05 6.10
CA GLU A 49 -19.93 3.52 7.32
C GLU A 49 -19.64 2.03 7.19
N LYS A 50 -20.55 1.22 6.64
CA LYS A 50 -20.28 -0.21 6.41
C LYS A 50 -19.13 -0.43 5.41
N ILE A 51 -19.09 0.37 4.36
CA ILE A 51 -18.02 0.33 3.36
C ILE A 51 -16.68 0.68 4.03
N VAL A 52 -16.65 1.73 4.86
CA VAL A 52 -15.47 2.12 5.63
C VAL A 52 -15.06 1.02 6.63
N GLU A 53 -16.02 0.40 7.32
CA GLU A 53 -15.76 -0.72 8.24
C GLU A 53 -15.11 -1.90 7.51
N ALA A 54 -15.58 -2.23 6.31
CA ALA A 54 -15.01 -3.29 5.49
C ALA A 54 -13.60 -2.96 5.00
N ALA A 55 -13.37 -1.73 4.51
CA ALA A 55 -12.06 -1.27 4.06
C ALA A 55 -11.02 -1.16 5.20
N THR A 56 -11.49 -1.05 6.44
CA THR A 56 -10.66 -0.93 7.66
C THR A 56 -10.90 -2.07 8.63
N SER A 57 -11.27 -3.26 8.14
CA SER A 57 -11.53 -4.43 8.98
C SER A 57 -10.28 -4.84 9.77
N GLU A 58 -10.47 -5.29 11.01
CA GLU A 58 -9.39 -5.80 11.86
C GLU A 58 -8.74 -7.08 11.33
N THR A 59 -9.41 -7.77 10.40
CA THR A 59 -8.89 -8.97 9.73
C THR A 59 -7.90 -8.66 8.61
N LEU A 60 -7.75 -7.38 8.24
CA LEU A 60 -6.82 -6.95 7.20
C LEU A 60 -5.42 -6.77 7.79
N ASN A 61 -4.42 -7.38 7.13
CA ASN A 61 -3.01 -7.23 7.52
C ASN A 61 -2.35 -6.00 6.87
N ALA A 62 -3.00 -5.41 5.87
CA ALA A 62 -2.50 -4.28 5.09
C ALA A 62 -3.66 -3.45 4.51
N PRO A 63 -3.43 -2.21 4.06
CA PRO A 63 -4.45 -1.40 3.38
C PRO A 63 -5.04 -2.12 2.16
N ASN A 64 -6.37 -2.15 2.07
CA ASN A 64 -7.06 -2.63 0.88
C ASN A 64 -7.15 -1.50 -0.15
N TRP A 65 -6.11 -1.34 -0.96
CA TRP A 65 -6.04 -0.27 -1.96
C TRP A 65 -7.22 -0.26 -2.94
N PRO A 66 -7.67 -1.40 -3.50
CA PRO A 66 -8.89 -1.41 -4.31
C PRO A 66 -10.10 -0.80 -3.60
N ALA A 67 -10.38 -1.20 -2.34
CA ALA A 67 -11.51 -0.65 -1.59
C ALA A 67 -11.32 0.83 -1.24
N ASN A 68 -10.11 1.26 -0.91
CA ASN A 68 -9.81 2.66 -0.60
C ASN A 68 -10.02 3.56 -1.83
N LEU A 69 -9.60 3.12 -3.01
CA LEU A 69 -9.80 3.85 -4.26
C LEU A 69 -11.28 3.86 -4.68
N GLU A 70 -11.99 2.74 -4.50
CA GLU A 70 -13.43 2.68 -4.74
C GLU A 70 -14.19 3.67 -3.84
N ILE A 71 -13.79 3.84 -2.58
CA ILE A 71 -14.34 4.87 -1.68
C ILE A 71 -14.09 6.28 -2.26
N CYS A 72 -12.90 6.54 -2.80
CA CYS A 72 -12.61 7.83 -3.42
C CYS A 72 -13.49 8.07 -4.66
N ASP A 73 -13.71 7.06 -5.49
CA ASP A 73 -14.62 7.13 -6.65
C ASP A 73 -16.08 7.37 -6.21
N MET A 74 -16.52 6.73 -5.12
CA MET A 74 -17.86 6.95 -4.56
C MET A 74 -18.04 8.38 -4.03
N ILE A 75 -17.01 8.95 -3.42
CA ILE A 75 -16.98 10.35 -2.98
C ILE A 75 -17.03 11.29 -4.20
N ASN A 76 -16.18 11.05 -5.20
CA ASN A 76 -16.03 11.93 -6.36
C ASN A 76 -17.23 11.87 -7.31
N SER A 77 -17.88 10.71 -7.44
CA SER A 77 -19.12 10.56 -8.22
C SER A 77 -20.33 11.27 -7.60
N GLY A 78 -20.25 11.69 -6.33
CA GLY A 78 -21.35 12.35 -5.63
C GLY A 78 -22.55 11.45 -5.36
N ARG A 79 -22.42 10.13 -5.58
CA ARG A 79 -23.47 9.13 -5.32
C ARG A 79 -23.81 9.03 -3.83
N PHE A 80 -22.84 9.34 -2.99
CA PHE A 80 -22.94 9.35 -1.54
C PHE A 80 -22.49 10.71 -1.01
N ASN A 81 -22.97 11.07 0.18
CA ASN A 81 -22.49 12.26 0.87
C ASN A 81 -21.08 11.98 1.40
N SER A 82 -20.10 12.74 0.92
CA SER A 82 -18.70 12.57 1.26
C SER A 82 -18.41 12.76 2.76
N VAL A 83 -19.17 13.63 3.42
CA VAL A 83 -19.13 13.80 4.90
C VAL A 83 -19.42 12.48 5.64
N ASP A 84 -20.25 11.60 5.08
CA ASP A 84 -20.60 10.33 5.73
C ASP A 84 -19.43 9.34 5.73
N PHE A 85 -18.63 9.32 4.67
CA PHE A 85 -17.40 8.53 4.62
C PHE A 85 -16.37 9.09 5.62
N ILE A 86 -16.17 10.41 5.63
CA ILE A 86 -15.24 11.07 6.55
C ILE A 86 -15.63 10.85 8.01
N ARG A 87 -16.92 10.89 8.32
CA ARG A 87 -17.45 10.54 9.66
C ARG A 87 -17.25 9.07 10.00
N GLY A 88 -17.46 8.17 9.04
CA GLY A 88 -17.14 6.75 9.18
C GLY A 88 -15.68 6.55 9.54
N ILE A 89 -14.77 7.18 8.79
CA ILE A 89 -13.31 7.11 9.03
C ILE A 89 -12.98 7.62 10.44
N LYS A 90 -13.54 8.75 10.85
CA LYS A 90 -13.39 9.29 12.21
C LYS A 90 -13.75 8.26 13.28
N LYS A 91 -14.91 7.60 13.14
CA LYS A 91 -15.34 6.55 14.09
C LYS A 91 -14.31 5.42 14.18
N ARG A 92 -13.71 5.01 13.05
CA ARG A 92 -12.67 3.98 13.03
C ARG A 92 -11.38 4.44 13.71
N ILE A 93 -10.96 5.70 13.51
CA ILE A 93 -9.80 6.29 14.20
C ILE A 93 -9.98 6.28 15.72
N MET A 94 -11.20 6.51 16.20
CA MET A 94 -11.53 6.52 17.63
C MET A 94 -11.53 5.13 18.29
N LEU A 95 -11.46 4.04 17.51
CA LEU A 95 -11.36 2.69 18.05
C LEU A 95 -9.97 2.45 18.65
N LYS A 96 -9.93 1.60 19.69
CA LYS A 96 -8.67 1.20 20.35
C LYS A 96 -7.92 0.09 19.61
N ASN A 97 -8.54 -0.56 18.62
CA ASN A 97 -7.87 -1.56 17.80
C ASN A 97 -6.79 -0.88 16.93
N THR A 98 -5.54 -1.30 17.13
CA THR A 98 -4.36 -0.67 16.54
C THR A 98 -4.34 -0.79 15.03
N SER A 99 -4.67 -1.97 14.49
CA SER A 99 -4.75 -2.23 13.05
C SER A 99 -5.85 -1.39 12.41
N VAL A 100 -7.05 -1.39 12.98
CA VAL A 100 -8.19 -0.62 12.46
C VAL A 100 -7.89 0.87 12.44
N GLN A 101 -7.33 1.40 13.53
CA GLN A 101 -6.98 2.81 13.63
C GLN A 101 -5.91 3.19 12.60
N TYR A 102 -4.89 2.35 12.38
CA TYR A 102 -3.86 2.60 11.36
C TYR A 102 -4.46 2.59 9.94
N LEU A 103 -5.26 1.58 9.61
CA LEU A 103 -5.93 1.46 8.31
C LEU A 103 -6.86 2.65 8.05
N ALA A 104 -7.55 3.13 9.09
CA ALA A 104 -8.39 4.32 8.99
C ALA A 104 -7.59 5.60 8.73
N LEU A 105 -6.40 5.76 9.34
CA LEU A 105 -5.50 6.88 9.04
C LEU A 105 -4.94 6.81 7.61
N VAL A 106 -4.67 5.61 7.08
CA VAL A 106 -4.27 5.42 5.67
C VAL A 106 -5.42 5.72 4.71
N LEU A 107 -6.63 5.27 5.02
CA LEU A 107 -7.82 5.58 4.22
C LEU A 107 -8.11 7.10 4.23
N LEU A 108 -7.98 7.76 5.39
CA LEU A 108 -8.10 9.20 5.51
C LEU A 108 -7.14 9.95 4.59
N GLU A 109 -5.86 9.58 4.63
CA GLU A 109 -4.84 10.13 3.74
C GLU A 109 -5.21 9.94 2.27
N THR A 110 -5.68 8.74 1.93
CA THR A 110 -6.06 8.39 0.55
C THR A 110 -7.22 9.28 0.08
N CYS A 111 -8.27 9.45 0.89
CA CYS A 111 -9.40 10.32 0.57
C CYS A 111 -8.95 11.78 0.41
N VAL A 112 -8.09 12.28 1.30
CA VAL A 112 -7.57 13.65 1.24
C VAL A 112 -6.74 13.90 -0.02
N LYS A 113 -5.95 12.90 -0.47
CA LYS A 113 -5.15 12.98 -1.70
C LYS A 113 -5.97 12.86 -2.99
N ASN A 114 -7.17 12.29 -2.95
CA ASN A 114 -7.92 11.94 -4.17
C ASN A 114 -9.30 12.62 -4.28
N CYS A 115 -9.76 13.32 -3.25
CA CYS A 115 -11.09 13.93 -3.22
C CYS A 115 -11.01 15.41 -2.83
N GLU A 116 -11.39 16.31 -3.75
CA GLU A 116 -11.30 17.77 -3.54
C GLU A 116 -12.02 18.26 -2.27
N LYS A 117 -13.16 17.64 -1.93
CA LYS A 117 -13.97 18.04 -0.77
C LYS A 117 -13.41 17.55 0.56
N ALA A 118 -12.52 16.55 0.56
CA ALA A 118 -12.14 15.84 1.77
C ALA A 118 -11.52 16.76 2.83
N PHE A 119 -10.65 17.71 2.46
CA PHE A 119 -10.07 18.64 3.43
C PHE A 119 -11.12 19.47 4.19
N SER A 120 -12.13 19.99 3.50
CA SER A 120 -13.21 20.76 4.12
C SER A 120 -14.07 19.91 5.07
N GLU A 121 -14.22 18.62 4.76
CA GLU A 121 -14.96 17.66 5.56
C GLU A 121 -14.17 17.20 6.79
N VAL A 122 -12.87 16.96 6.62
CA VAL A 122 -11.93 16.66 7.71
C VAL A 122 -11.94 17.78 8.75
N ALA A 123 -11.94 19.04 8.29
CA ALA A 123 -12.04 20.21 9.14
C ALA A 123 -13.40 20.28 9.86
N SER A 124 -14.51 20.16 9.13
CA SER A 124 -15.86 20.28 9.70
C SER A 124 -16.21 19.13 10.66
N GLU A 125 -15.77 17.90 10.40
CA GLU A 125 -15.94 16.75 11.28
C GLU A 125 -14.92 16.72 12.44
N ARG A 126 -14.02 17.72 12.52
CA ARG A 126 -13.04 17.89 13.59
C ARG A 126 -12.13 16.68 13.78
N ILE A 127 -11.67 16.08 12.68
CA ILE A 127 -10.80 14.89 12.74
C ILE A 127 -9.43 15.21 13.34
N LEU A 128 -8.91 16.42 13.12
CA LEU A 128 -7.67 16.88 13.76
C LEU A 128 -7.72 16.76 15.29
N ASP A 129 -8.86 17.02 15.91
CA ASP A 129 -9.02 16.86 17.36
C ASP A 129 -8.80 15.40 17.80
N GLU A 130 -9.30 14.43 17.02
CA GLU A 130 -9.10 13.01 17.31
C GLU A 130 -7.64 12.60 17.09
N MET A 131 -6.99 13.11 16.03
CA MET A 131 -5.58 12.84 15.77
C MET A 131 -4.67 13.42 16.86
N VAL A 132 -4.97 14.62 17.36
CA VAL A 132 -4.29 15.21 18.52
C VAL A 132 -4.49 14.35 19.76
N ARG A 133 -5.70 13.82 20.00
CA ARG A 133 -5.93 12.85 21.09
C ARG A 133 -5.11 11.58 20.94
N LEU A 134 -4.93 11.07 19.73
CA LEU A 134 -4.05 9.91 19.49
C LEU A 134 -2.60 10.22 19.82
N ILE A 135 -2.14 11.43 19.48
CA ILE A 135 -0.78 11.88 19.80
C ILE A 135 -0.58 11.98 21.31
N ASP A 136 -1.56 12.55 22.00
CA ASP A 136 -1.52 12.84 23.44
C ASP A 136 -1.76 11.59 24.31
N ASP A 137 -2.45 10.58 23.80
CA ASP A 137 -2.68 9.32 24.51
C ASP A 137 -1.38 8.49 24.55
N PRO A 138 -0.77 8.27 25.73
CA PRO A 138 0.46 7.49 25.85
C PRO A 138 0.29 6.02 25.47
N GLN A 139 -0.94 5.49 25.47
CA GLN A 139 -1.24 4.11 25.09
C GLN A 139 -1.32 3.91 23.57
N THR A 140 -1.34 4.98 22.78
CA THR A 140 -1.34 4.87 21.32
C THR A 140 -0.02 4.25 20.84
N VAL A 141 -0.14 3.24 19.96
CA VAL A 141 1.02 2.59 19.33
C VAL A 141 1.82 3.59 18.50
N VAL A 142 3.14 3.49 18.58
CA VAL A 142 4.10 4.42 17.94
C VAL A 142 3.79 4.63 16.46
N ASN A 143 3.51 3.56 15.70
CA ASN A 143 3.21 3.66 14.27
C ASN A 143 1.96 4.51 13.98
N ASN A 144 0.92 4.38 14.79
CA ASN A 144 -0.33 5.13 14.62
C ASN A 144 -0.12 6.61 14.99
N ARG A 145 0.61 6.85 16.09
CA ARG A 145 1.01 8.20 16.50
C ARG A 145 1.85 8.88 15.41
N ASN A 146 2.85 8.18 14.87
CA ASN A 146 3.71 8.69 13.81
C ASN A 146 2.92 8.96 12.54
N LYS A 147 1.98 8.08 12.16
CA LYS A 147 1.12 8.31 11.01
C LYS A 147 0.27 9.57 11.17
N ALA A 148 -0.33 9.78 12.34
CA ALA A 148 -1.07 11.00 12.62
C ALA A 148 -0.20 12.26 12.58
N LEU A 149 1.02 12.19 13.12
CA LEU A 149 1.99 13.29 13.06
C LEU A 149 2.38 13.63 11.62
N VAL A 150 2.71 12.63 10.79
CA VAL A 150 3.05 12.83 9.37
C VAL A 150 1.92 13.52 8.62
N LEU A 151 0.66 13.12 8.86
CA LEU A 151 -0.49 13.77 8.22
C LEU A 151 -0.67 15.22 8.68
N ILE A 152 -0.57 15.49 9.99
CA ILE A 152 -0.69 16.87 10.51
C ILE A 152 0.46 17.76 10.00
N GLU A 153 1.68 17.23 9.90
CA GLU A 153 2.81 17.94 9.30
C GLU A 153 2.55 18.27 7.85
N ALA A 154 2.19 17.28 7.03
CA ALA A 154 1.91 17.48 5.61
C ALA A 154 0.81 18.52 5.37
N TRP A 155 -0.30 18.45 6.12
CA TRP A 155 -1.41 19.40 5.96
C TRP A 155 -1.11 20.78 6.56
N GLY A 156 -0.33 20.83 7.65
CA GLY A 156 0.10 22.08 8.26
C GLY A 156 1.12 22.84 7.42
N GLU A 157 1.89 22.16 6.59
CA GLU A 157 2.88 22.74 5.68
C GLU A 157 2.35 23.06 4.28
N ALA A 158 1.12 22.63 3.95
CA ALA A 158 0.49 22.89 2.65
C ALA A 158 0.27 24.39 2.36
N GLY A 159 0.40 25.26 3.36
CA GLY A 159 0.58 26.71 3.21
C GLY A 159 -0.48 27.40 2.35
N GLU A 160 -0.17 27.63 1.08
CA GLU A 160 -1.08 28.30 0.14
C GLU A 160 -2.28 27.44 -0.27
N GLU A 161 -2.13 26.11 -0.33
CA GLU A 161 -3.22 25.21 -0.76
C GLU A 161 -4.35 25.13 0.26
N LEU A 162 -4.02 25.18 1.56
CA LEU A 162 -4.99 25.06 2.67
C LEU A 162 -5.19 26.36 3.44
N LYS A 163 -4.83 27.50 2.86
CA LYS A 163 -4.98 28.83 3.50
C LYS A 163 -6.42 29.15 3.94
N TYR A 164 -7.41 28.58 3.25
CA TYR A 164 -8.83 28.73 3.58
C TYR A 164 -9.28 27.84 4.75
N LEU A 165 -8.43 26.91 5.22
CA LEU A 165 -8.63 26.02 6.36
C LEU A 165 -7.48 26.19 7.37
N PRO A 166 -7.39 27.35 8.06
CA PRO A 166 -6.26 27.66 8.95
C PRO A 166 -6.07 26.67 10.11
N VAL A 167 -7.11 25.91 10.44
CA VAL A 167 -7.09 24.89 11.51
C VAL A 167 -5.97 23.86 11.34
N PHE A 168 -5.58 23.51 10.10
CA PHE A 168 -4.48 22.58 9.84
C PHE A 168 -3.14 23.18 10.26
N GLU A 169 -2.83 24.39 9.78
CA GLU A 169 -1.60 25.12 10.12
C GLU A 169 -1.53 25.46 11.62
N GLU A 170 -2.64 25.90 12.21
CA GLU A 170 -2.74 26.22 13.64
C GLU A 170 -2.48 24.98 14.51
N THR A 171 -3.06 23.83 14.15
CA THR A 171 -2.86 22.57 14.88
C THR A 171 -1.41 22.13 14.82
N TYR A 172 -0.80 22.19 13.63
CA TYR A 172 0.61 21.86 13.43
C TYR A 172 1.54 22.75 14.27
N LYS A 173 1.36 24.07 14.20
CA LYS A 173 2.14 25.04 14.99
C LYS A 173 1.93 24.86 16.50
N SER A 174 0.72 24.55 16.93
CA SER A 174 0.38 24.29 18.33
C SER A 174 1.11 23.04 18.86
N LEU A 175 1.15 21.95 18.09
CA LEU A 175 1.91 20.76 18.49
C LEU A 175 3.41 21.02 18.54
N LYS A 176 3.98 21.77 17.59
CA LYS A 176 5.39 22.18 17.65
C LYS A 176 5.71 23.02 18.88
N SER A 177 4.86 24.00 19.21
CA SER A 177 5.09 24.88 20.36
C SER A 177 5.00 24.12 21.70
N ARG A 178 4.25 23.01 21.74
CA ARG A 178 4.22 22.05 22.84
C ARG A 178 5.46 21.14 22.91
N GLY A 179 6.40 21.25 21.98
CA GLY A 179 7.62 20.46 21.93
C GLY A 179 7.45 19.08 21.29
N ILE A 180 6.31 18.80 20.63
CA ILE A 180 6.12 17.55 19.90
C ILE A 180 7.04 17.54 18.67
N ARG A 181 7.83 16.47 18.54
CA ARG A 181 8.71 16.25 17.40
C ARG A 181 7.95 15.52 16.30
N PHE A 182 7.98 16.08 15.10
CA PHE A 182 7.41 15.46 13.92
C PHE A 182 8.44 14.55 13.26
N PRO A 183 8.03 13.41 12.68
CA PRO A 183 8.94 12.45 12.04
C PRO A 183 9.66 12.98 10.79
N GLY A 184 9.28 14.16 10.28
CA GLY A 184 9.98 14.84 9.19
C GLY A 184 11.22 15.58 9.67
N ARG A 185 12.40 15.12 9.24
CA ARG A 185 13.68 15.86 9.18
C ARG A 185 14.39 16.13 10.50
N ASP A 186 14.67 15.10 11.28
CA ASP A 186 15.90 15.09 12.06
C ASP A 186 17.07 14.60 11.19
N ASN A 187 17.95 15.55 10.81
CA ASN A 187 19.33 15.27 10.36
C ASN A 187 20.17 14.43 11.36
N GLU A 188 19.58 14.06 12.49
CA GLU A 188 20.19 13.33 13.61
C GLU A 188 19.78 11.85 13.66
N SER A 189 18.87 11.41 12.78
CA SER A 189 18.60 9.98 12.51
C SER A 189 19.54 9.39 11.44
N LEU A 190 20.47 10.19 10.92
CA LEU A 190 21.67 9.68 10.25
C LEU A 190 22.72 9.38 11.33
N ALA A 191 22.75 8.12 11.78
CA ALA A 191 23.90 7.63 12.54
C ALA A 191 25.20 8.02 11.80
N PRO A 192 26.24 8.53 12.49
CA PRO A 192 27.43 9.00 11.82
C PRO A 192 28.15 7.83 11.13
N LEU A 193 27.92 7.70 9.82
CA LEU A 193 28.72 6.86 8.93
C LEU A 193 30.12 7.50 8.88
N PHE A 194 31.06 6.88 9.58
CA PHE A 194 32.48 7.12 9.45
C PHE A 194 32.95 6.70 8.05
N THR A 195 32.68 7.53 7.04
CA THR A 195 33.36 7.46 5.75
C THR A 195 34.41 8.58 5.70
N PRO A 196 35.69 8.28 5.41
CA PRO A 196 36.75 9.28 5.38
C PRO A 196 36.51 10.34 4.29
N PRO A 197 37.12 11.55 4.41
CA PRO A 197 36.73 12.71 3.61
C PRO A 197 37.07 12.50 2.14
N ARG A 198 36.07 12.63 1.25
CA ARG A 198 36.31 12.82 -0.18
C ARG A 198 36.82 14.24 -0.41
N SER A 199 38.05 14.34 -0.87
CA SER A 199 38.64 15.56 -1.43
C SER A 199 38.10 15.80 -2.84
N VAL A 200 37.18 16.75 -3.02
CA VAL A 200 37.13 17.66 -4.20
C VAL A 200 36.09 18.79 -4.03
N SER A 201 36.63 20.00 -4.15
CA SER A 201 36.09 21.30 -4.63
C SER A 201 34.60 21.65 -4.52
N GLU A 202 34.41 22.66 -3.67
CA GLU A 202 33.29 23.58 -3.47
C GLU A 202 32.85 24.29 -4.77
N THR A 203 31.85 23.76 -5.48
CA THR A 203 30.91 24.51 -6.33
C THR A 203 29.66 23.64 -6.50
N GLU A 204 28.46 24.24 -6.47
CA GLU A 204 27.12 23.62 -6.50
C GLU A 204 26.44 23.40 -5.12
N ALA A 205 26.44 24.45 -4.29
CA ALA A 205 25.63 24.54 -3.07
C ALA A 205 24.17 25.05 -3.31
N TYR A 206 23.66 25.03 -4.53
CA TYR A 206 22.25 25.34 -4.83
C TYR A 206 21.76 24.36 -5.89
N ASN A 207 21.16 23.24 -5.47
CA ASN A 207 20.14 22.49 -6.24
C ASN A 207 19.68 21.17 -5.57
N ASN A 208 20.18 20.80 -4.40
CA ASN A 208 19.79 19.53 -3.76
C ASN A 208 18.70 19.65 -2.66
N ALA A 209 17.87 20.69 -2.69
CA ALA A 209 16.80 20.90 -1.70
C ALA A 209 15.43 20.32 -2.08
N ASN A 210 15.29 19.57 -3.19
CA ASN A 210 13.96 19.15 -3.68
C ASN A 210 13.77 17.64 -3.93
N ARG A 211 14.70 16.78 -3.49
CA ARG A 211 14.74 15.38 -3.96
C ARG A 211 14.06 14.33 -3.06
N GLN A 212 13.23 14.70 -2.07
CA GLN A 212 12.57 13.69 -1.21
C GLN A 212 11.13 13.99 -0.74
N THR A 213 10.38 14.90 -1.38
CA THR A 213 8.98 15.21 -0.97
C THR A 213 7.93 15.14 -2.08
N PHE A 214 8.22 14.57 -3.25
CA PHE A 214 7.27 14.53 -4.38
C PHE A 214 6.79 13.13 -4.79
N ASN A 215 6.92 12.12 -3.92
CA ASN A 215 6.21 10.86 -4.13
C ASN A 215 4.86 10.92 -3.39
N ASP A 216 3.78 10.87 -4.17
CA ASP A 216 2.34 10.85 -3.79
C ASP A 216 1.63 12.18 -3.52
N PHE A 217 1.75 13.14 -4.44
CA PHE A 217 0.80 14.26 -4.51
C PHE A 217 0.05 14.30 -5.86
N HIS A 218 -1.24 13.96 -5.75
CA HIS A 218 -2.36 14.24 -6.62
C HIS A 218 -2.46 13.61 -8.03
N ALA A 219 -3.60 12.94 -8.21
CA ALA A 219 -4.35 12.89 -9.46
C ALA A 219 -4.79 14.30 -9.93
N HIS A 220 -3.82 15.18 -10.17
CA HIS A 220 -4.03 16.34 -11.00
C HIS A 220 -3.57 15.99 -12.42
N ASN A 221 -4.33 16.45 -13.41
CA ASN A 221 -3.85 16.50 -14.78
C ASN A 221 -2.49 17.18 -14.77
N LEU A 222 -1.46 16.50 -15.28
CA LEU A 222 -0.11 17.06 -15.38
C LEU A 222 -0.20 18.36 -16.20
N THR A 223 0.42 19.44 -15.72
CA THR A 223 0.51 20.66 -16.52
C THR A 223 1.38 20.42 -17.76
N ALA A 224 1.26 21.28 -18.77
CA ALA A 224 2.07 21.15 -19.99
C ALA A 224 3.58 21.15 -19.70
N GLU A 225 4.01 21.94 -18.72
CA GLU A 225 5.40 21.98 -18.26
C GLU A 225 5.82 20.67 -17.59
N GLN A 226 4.96 20.08 -16.75
CA GLN A 226 5.23 18.81 -16.08
C GLN A 226 5.24 17.62 -17.04
N ILE A 227 4.36 17.62 -18.05
CA ILE A 227 4.36 16.63 -19.14
C ILE A 227 5.69 16.69 -19.90
N LYS A 228 6.13 17.90 -20.24
CA LYS A 228 7.39 18.11 -20.94
C LYS A 228 8.58 17.63 -20.11
N GLU A 229 8.63 18.01 -18.83
CA GLU A 229 9.67 17.55 -17.91
C GLU A 229 9.68 16.03 -17.77
N ALA A 230 8.51 15.39 -17.68
CA ALA A 230 8.39 13.95 -17.62
C ALA A 230 8.97 13.26 -18.87
N PHE A 231 8.73 13.81 -20.06
CA PHE A 231 9.34 13.29 -21.29
C PHE A 231 10.85 13.53 -21.35
N ASP A 232 11.33 14.68 -20.90
CA ASP A 232 12.76 14.98 -20.89
C ASP A 232 13.51 14.05 -19.91
N VAL A 233 12.96 13.82 -18.72
CA VAL A 233 13.48 12.85 -17.75
C VAL A 233 13.46 11.43 -18.31
N ALA A 234 12.36 11.03 -18.95
CA ALA A 234 12.26 9.70 -19.56
C ALA A 234 13.33 9.50 -20.64
N ARG A 235 13.49 10.45 -21.56
CA ARG A 235 14.50 10.38 -22.63
C ARG A 235 15.91 10.33 -22.09
N ASN A 236 16.23 11.18 -21.11
CA ASN A 236 17.55 11.18 -20.49
C ASN A 236 17.85 9.85 -19.79
N SER A 237 16.86 9.30 -19.07
CA SER A 237 16.99 8.01 -18.38
C SER A 237 17.18 6.85 -19.37
N ILE A 238 16.42 6.83 -20.47
CA ILE A 238 16.57 5.86 -21.57
C ILE A 238 17.97 5.93 -22.17
N GLU A 239 18.46 7.14 -22.48
CA GLU A 239 19.78 7.34 -23.10
C GLU A 239 20.90 6.86 -22.18
N LEU A 240 20.87 7.24 -20.90
CA LEU A 240 21.87 6.84 -19.92
C LEU A 240 21.85 5.32 -19.70
N LEU A 241 20.68 4.72 -19.46
CA LEU A 241 20.57 3.28 -19.26
C LEU A 241 21.01 2.52 -20.51
N SER A 242 20.59 2.95 -21.70
CA SER A 242 21.01 2.36 -22.97
C SER A 242 22.52 2.44 -23.19
N THR A 243 23.14 3.57 -22.82
CA THR A 243 24.60 3.78 -22.90
C THR A 243 25.34 2.84 -21.96
N VAL A 244 24.90 2.72 -20.71
CA VAL A 244 25.47 1.79 -19.72
C VAL A 244 25.34 0.34 -20.21
N LEU A 245 24.15 -0.06 -20.66
CA LEU A 245 23.86 -1.39 -21.20
C LEU A 245 24.66 -1.73 -22.47
N SER A 246 25.05 -0.72 -23.25
CA SER A 246 25.82 -0.91 -24.48
C SER A 246 27.33 -0.86 -24.23
N SER A 247 27.77 -0.20 -23.16
CA SER A 247 29.19 -0.03 -22.82
C SER A 247 29.74 -1.17 -21.96
N SER A 248 28.88 -1.87 -21.19
CA SER A 248 29.29 -3.03 -20.39
C SER A 248 28.24 -4.14 -20.41
N PRO A 249 28.41 -5.18 -21.25
CA PRO A 249 27.50 -6.32 -21.33
C PRO A 249 27.72 -7.34 -20.20
N HIS A 250 28.58 -7.05 -19.22
CA HIS A 250 28.90 -7.97 -18.13
C HIS A 250 27.90 -7.85 -16.98
N GLN A 251 27.42 -9.00 -16.49
CA GLN A 251 26.43 -9.12 -15.41
C GLN A 251 26.79 -8.31 -14.15
N GLU A 252 28.08 -8.11 -13.89
CA GLU A 252 28.59 -7.31 -12.75
C GLU A 252 28.24 -5.83 -12.88
N ALA A 253 28.22 -5.26 -14.09
CA ALA A 253 27.83 -3.86 -14.33
C ALA A 253 26.31 -3.64 -14.25
N LEU A 254 25.51 -4.71 -14.36
CA LEU A 254 24.06 -4.68 -14.15
C LEU A 254 23.68 -4.70 -12.67
N GLN A 255 24.58 -5.14 -11.80
CA GLN A 255 24.41 -5.07 -10.34
C GLN A 255 24.94 -3.76 -9.74
N ASP A 256 25.53 -2.88 -10.57
CA ASP A 256 25.97 -1.57 -10.11
C ASP A 256 24.79 -0.73 -9.63
N ASP A 257 24.99 -0.01 -8.53
CA ASP A 257 23.97 0.82 -7.88
C ASP A 257 23.45 1.90 -8.85
N LEU A 258 24.30 2.42 -9.74
CA LEU A 258 23.90 3.39 -10.76
C LEU A 258 22.96 2.77 -11.79
N THR A 259 23.30 1.60 -12.32
CA THR A 259 22.47 0.91 -13.32
C THR A 259 21.12 0.52 -12.74
N SER A 260 21.09 0.03 -11.49
CA SER A 260 19.85 -0.30 -10.78
C SER A 260 18.98 0.95 -10.53
N THR A 261 19.61 2.08 -10.17
CA THR A 261 18.90 3.36 -9.99
C THR A 261 18.33 3.88 -11.31
N LEU A 262 19.09 3.81 -12.40
CA LEU A 262 18.63 4.21 -13.74
C LEU A 262 17.49 3.32 -14.24
N PHE A 263 17.54 2.02 -13.97
CA PHE A 263 16.44 1.10 -14.27
C PHE A 263 15.16 1.48 -13.54
N LEU A 264 15.24 1.72 -12.23
CA LEU A 264 14.09 2.15 -11.43
C LEU A 264 13.54 3.50 -11.92
N GLN A 265 14.41 4.42 -12.32
CA GLN A 265 14.00 5.69 -12.92
C GLN A 265 13.25 5.49 -14.24
N CYS A 266 13.70 4.54 -15.09
CA CYS A 266 12.97 4.17 -16.31
C CYS A 266 11.60 3.55 -16.00
N GLU A 267 11.47 2.68 -14.99
CA GLU A 267 10.17 2.15 -14.56
C GLU A 267 9.23 3.26 -14.07
N GLN A 268 9.74 4.19 -13.27
CA GLN A 268 8.98 5.34 -12.78
C GLN A 268 8.53 6.26 -13.92
N SER A 269 9.42 6.53 -14.88
CA SER A 269 9.10 7.27 -16.09
C SER A 269 8.04 6.55 -16.93
N GLN A 270 8.09 5.23 -17.03
CA GLN A 270 7.10 4.43 -17.76
C GLN A 270 5.71 4.55 -17.15
N TYR A 271 5.57 4.46 -15.83
CA TYR A 271 4.30 4.69 -15.16
C TYR A 271 3.75 6.10 -15.42
N THR A 272 4.63 7.10 -15.37
CA THR A 272 4.25 8.50 -15.62
C THR A 272 3.80 8.72 -17.07
N VAL A 273 4.51 8.17 -18.05
CA VAL A 273 4.17 8.26 -19.48
C VAL A 273 2.88 7.50 -19.78
N GLN A 274 2.64 6.35 -19.15
CA GLN A 274 1.39 5.60 -19.27
C GLN A 274 0.18 6.43 -18.81
N ARG A 275 0.32 7.17 -17.71
CA ARG A 275 -0.71 8.12 -17.26
C ARG A 275 -0.93 9.28 -18.23
N ILE A 276 0.14 9.79 -18.86
CA ILE A 276 0.03 10.83 -19.91
C ILE A 276 -0.77 10.27 -21.10
N ILE A 277 -0.54 9.02 -21.51
CA ILE A 277 -1.31 8.36 -22.58
C ILE A 277 -2.81 8.27 -22.22
N GLU A 278 -3.13 7.87 -20.99
CA GLU A 278 -4.51 7.73 -20.50
C GLU A 278 -5.24 9.08 -20.40
N THR A 279 -4.49 10.17 -20.20
CA THR A 279 -5.04 11.54 -20.02
C THR A 279 -4.89 12.44 -21.25
N ALA A 280 -4.25 11.97 -22.33
CA ALA A 280 -4.01 12.76 -23.54
C ALA A 280 -5.29 13.20 -24.27
N GLY A 281 -6.40 12.47 -24.08
CA GLY A 281 -7.69 12.76 -24.70
C GLY A 281 -7.57 12.83 -26.24
N ASP A 282 -8.01 13.95 -26.81
CA ASP A 282 -8.00 14.18 -28.27
C ASP A 282 -6.69 14.84 -28.77
N ASN A 283 -5.68 15.02 -27.91
CA ASN A 283 -4.41 15.62 -28.32
C ASN A 283 -3.52 14.58 -29.02
N GLU A 284 -3.72 14.40 -30.33
CA GLU A 284 -2.99 13.43 -31.16
C GLU A 284 -1.46 13.61 -31.10
N ALA A 285 -0.97 14.85 -31.05
CA ALA A 285 0.46 15.13 -31.00
C ALA A 285 1.08 14.65 -29.68
N LEU A 286 0.43 14.95 -28.56
CA LEU A 286 0.85 14.49 -27.24
C LEU A 286 0.78 12.96 -27.13
N LEU A 287 -0.30 12.36 -27.64
CA LEU A 287 -0.47 10.91 -27.62
C LEU A 287 0.63 10.21 -28.44
N PHE A 288 0.94 10.73 -29.64
CA PHE A 288 2.02 10.21 -30.48
C PHE A 288 3.37 10.27 -29.77
N GLU A 289 3.69 11.42 -29.15
CA GLU A 289 4.93 11.61 -28.41
C GLU A 289 5.02 10.67 -27.19
N ALA A 290 3.93 10.54 -26.43
CA ALA A 290 3.86 9.69 -25.25
C ALA A 290 4.03 8.21 -25.60
N LEU A 291 3.35 7.74 -26.66
CA LEU A 291 3.48 6.37 -27.16
C LEU A 291 4.91 6.07 -27.62
N ASN A 292 5.53 7.00 -28.37
CA ASN A 292 6.91 6.83 -28.83
C ASN A 292 7.91 6.74 -27.66
N VAL A 293 7.75 7.58 -26.62
CA VAL A 293 8.60 7.50 -25.41
C VAL A 293 8.34 6.21 -24.64
N ASN A 294 7.08 5.76 -24.54
CA ASN A 294 6.72 4.49 -23.90
C ASN A 294 7.37 3.29 -24.60
N ASP A 295 7.32 3.25 -25.93
CA ASP A 295 7.93 2.16 -26.72
C ASP A 295 9.45 2.08 -26.49
N GLU A 296 10.15 3.22 -26.44
CA GLU A 296 11.58 3.25 -26.15
C GLU A 296 11.89 2.86 -24.69
N LEU A 297 11.04 3.24 -23.72
CA LEU A 297 11.13 2.77 -22.33
C LEU A 297 10.97 1.25 -22.24
N GLN A 298 9.94 0.70 -22.88
CA GLN A 298 9.68 -0.74 -22.92
C GLN A 298 10.88 -1.50 -23.51
N LYS A 299 11.46 -0.97 -24.58
CA LYS A 299 12.63 -1.56 -25.25
C LYS A 299 13.88 -1.56 -24.38
N VAL A 300 14.20 -0.45 -23.70
CA VAL A 300 15.40 -0.38 -22.84
C VAL A 300 15.23 -1.22 -21.57
N LEU A 301 14.04 -1.22 -20.95
CA LEU A 301 13.72 -2.05 -19.79
C LEU A 301 13.78 -3.54 -20.14
N SER A 302 13.22 -3.94 -21.29
CA SER A 302 13.29 -5.31 -21.80
C SER A 302 14.74 -5.75 -22.04
N LYS A 303 15.58 -4.86 -22.60
CA LYS A 303 17.01 -5.13 -22.81
C LYS A 303 17.75 -5.34 -21.48
N TYR A 304 17.46 -4.53 -20.46
CA TYR A 304 18.03 -4.69 -19.13
C TYR A 304 17.65 -6.05 -18.51
N GLU A 305 16.37 -6.42 -18.55
CA GLU A 305 15.89 -7.70 -18.01
C GLU A 305 16.46 -8.92 -18.76
N GLN A 306 16.63 -8.83 -20.08
CA GLN A 306 17.28 -9.88 -20.88
C GLN A 306 18.74 -10.11 -20.48
N LEU A 307 19.47 -9.02 -20.20
CA LEU A 307 20.87 -9.08 -19.78
C LEU A 307 21.02 -9.52 -18.32
N LYS A 308 20.03 -9.22 -17.47
CA LYS A 308 19.98 -9.64 -16.06
C LYS A 308 19.64 -11.12 -15.91
N LYS A 309 18.94 -11.72 -16.87
CA LYS A 309 18.64 -13.15 -16.84
C LYS A 309 19.93 -13.96 -17.07
N PRO A 310 20.26 -14.95 -16.21
CA PRO A 310 21.41 -15.83 -16.46
C PRO A 310 21.21 -16.55 -17.80
N PRO A 311 22.29 -16.87 -18.54
CA PRO A 311 22.16 -17.56 -19.81
C PRO A 311 21.37 -18.84 -19.56
N ALA A 312 20.17 -18.91 -20.15
CA ALA A 312 19.48 -20.18 -20.28
C ALA A 312 20.48 -21.09 -20.99
N MET A 313 20.86 -22.19 -20.33
CA MET A 313 21.56 -23.27 -21.00
C MET A 313 20.76 -23.56 -22.27
N ASN A 314 21.40 -23.33 -23.42
CA ASN A 314 20.95 -23.87 -24.68
C ASN A 314 20.57 -25.33 -24.42
N SER A 315 19.30 -25.67 -24.60
CA SER A 315 18.91 -27.05 -24.76
C SER A 315 19.80 -27.61 -25.87
N ALA A 316 20.68 -28.53 -25.48
CA ALA A 316 21.50 -29.26 -26.43
C ALA A 316 20.57 -29.81 -27.54
N PRO A 317 20.98 -29.75 -28.81
CA PRO A 317 20.16 -30.29 -29.89
C PRO A 317 19.90 -31.76 -29.59
N GLN A 318 18.62 -32.11 -29.43
CA GLN A 318 18.23 -33.51 -29.33
C GLN A 318 18.77 -34.25 -30.55
N PRO A 319 19.44 -35.40 -30.39
CA PRO A 319 19.86 -36.20 -31.53
C PRO A 319 18.60 -36.61 -32.29
N ALA A 320 18.54 -36.19 -33.56
CA ALA A 320 17.47 -36.54 -34.47
C ALA A 320 17.37 -38.07 -34.59
N VAL A 321 16.28 -38.65 -34.08
CA VAL A 321 15.89 -40.01 -34.43
C VAL A 321 14.90 -39.94 -35.59
N ILE A 322 15.34 -40.48 -36.72
CA ILE A 322 14.63 -40.64 -37.98
C ILE A 322 13.32 -41.41 -37.71
N PRO A 323 12.14 -40.93 -38.16
CA PRO A 323 10.94 -41.75 -38.10
C PRO A 323 11.03 -42.82 -39.19
N VAL A 324 11.40 -44.04 -38.79
CA VAL A 324 11.17 -45.22 -39.63
C VAL A 324 9.68 -45.53 -39.55
N ALA A 325 8.99 -45.25 -40.64
CA ALA A 325 7.60 -45.63 -40.86
C ALA A 325 7.47 -47.15 -40.85
N VAL A 326 6.52 -47.68 -40.07
CA VAL A 326 5.92 -48.99 -40.36
C VAL A 326 4.44 -48.91 -40.02
N GLU A 327 3.63 -49.02 -41.09
CA GLU A 327 2.19 -49.24 -41.09
C GLU A 327 1.80 -50.50 -40.29
N PRO A 328 0.55 -50.59 -39.81
CA PRO A 328 0.11 -51.62 -38.86
C PRO A 328 -0.10 -52.95 -39.57
N GLU A 329 -0.10 -54.07 -38.84
CA GLU A 329 -0.95 -55.24 -39.10
C GLU A 329 -0.90 -56.21 -37.90
N ASP A 330 -2.00 -56.95 -37.81
CA ASP A 330 -2.55 -57.78 -36.75
C ASP A 330 -1.65 -58.79 -36.01
N SER A 331 -2.01 -59.00 -34.73
CA SER A 331 -1.73 -60.24 -33.97
C SER A 331 -2.38 -61.45 -34.65
N PRO A 332 -1.89 -62.72 -34.53
CA PRO A 332 -1.86 -63.37 -33.21
C PRO A 332 -0.89 -64.59 -33.00
N ARG A 333 -0.84 -65.05 -31.72
CA ARG A 333 -0.73 -66.45 -31.22
C ARG A 333 0.63 -67.20 -31.12
N VAL A 334 0.87 -67.70 -29.89
CA VAL A 334 1.18 -69.10 -29.49
C VAL A 334 2.65 -69.55 -29.26
N SER A 335 2.92 -69.80 -27.96
CA SER A 335 3.57 -70.96 -27.29
C SER A 335 5.08 -71.28 -27.31
N SER A 336 5.48 -71.72 -26.09
CA SER A 336 6.39 -72.81 -25.68
C SER A 336 7.90 -72.56 -25.48
N ASP A 337 8.26 -72.53 -24.19
CA ASP A 337 9.19 -73.42 -23.46
C ASP A 337 10.56 -73.86 -24.03
N ASN A 338 11.61 -73.56 -23.25
CA ASN A 338 12.58 -74.46 -22.60
C ASN A 338 13.93 -73.73 -22.38
N ALA A 339 14.33 -73.42 -21.14
CA ALA A 339 15.04 -74.27 -20.17
C ALA A 339 16.53 -74.53 -20.50
N LEU A 340 17.44 -74.17 -19.57
CA LEU A 340 18.33 -75.09 -18.81
C LEU A 340 19.68 -74.46 -18.33
N ILE A 341 19.89 -74.50 -17.00
CA ILE A 341 21.11 -74.95 -16.26
C ILE A 341 22.32 -73.96 -16.25
N ARG A 342 23.01 -73.58 -15.14
CA ARG A 342 23.56 -74.32 -13.98
C ARG A 342 23.98 -73.36 -12.82
N LYS A 343 23.85 -73.85 -11.57
CA LYS A 343 24.40 -73.37 -10.27
C LYS A 343 25.81 -74.00 -10.03
N PRO A 344 26.52 -73.94 -8.86
CA PRO A 344 26.47 -73.06 -7.66
C PRO A 344 27.84 -72.73 -6.95
N ALA A 345 27.75 -71.99 -5.82
CA ALA A 345 28.31 -72.25 -4.46
C ALA A 345 29.60 -71.57 -3.91
N GLY A 346 29.40 -70.90 -2.74
CA GLY A 346 30.28 -70.91 -1.55
C GLY A 346 30.86 -69.54 -1.15
N ALA A 347 30.97 -69.09 0.10
CA ALA A 347 30.46 -69.45 1.42
C ALA A 347 30.88 -68.35 2.43
N ARG A 348 30.02 -68.06 3.42
CA ARG A 348 30.28 -67.63 4.83
C ARG A 348 31.14 -66.39 5.20
N GLY A 349 30.59 -65.57 6.10
CA GLY A 349 31.34 -64.85 7.15
C GLY A 349 30.57 -63.73 7.86
N ARG A 350 30.33 -63.86 9.18
CA ARG A 350 29.64 -62.91 10.11
C ARG A 350 30.65 -61.93 10.75
N SER A 351 30.23 -60.69 11.04
CA SER A 351 30.15 -60.03 12.39
C SER A 351 30.09 -58.50 12.21
N SER A 352 29.04 -57.81 12.69
CA SER A 352 29.00 -57.03 13.94
C SER A 352 30.13 -55.99 14.05
N THR A 353 29.82 -54.69 14.13
CA THR A 353 29.69 -53.90 15.38
C THR A 353 29.40 -52.43 15.03
N ASP A 354 28.57 -51.81 15.87
CA ASP A 354 28.03 -50.45 15.86
C ASP A 354 29.05 -49.31 16.08
N ASP A 355 28.62 -48.13 15.62
CA ASP A 355 28.66 -46.78 16.22
C ASP A 355 29.96 -46.17 16.77
N ASN A 356 30.27 -44.97 16.26
CA ASN A 356 30.49 -43.73 17.02
C ASN A 356 31.01 -42.62 16.09
N LEU A 357 30.36 -41.46 16.05
CA LEU A 357 30.92 -40.16 15.64
C LEU A 357 29.97 -39.02 16.06
N ASP A 358 30.00 -38.70 17.35
CA ASP A 358 29.68 -37.38 17.91
C ASP A 358 30.98 -36.80 18.52
N ASP A 359 31.06 -35.47 18.62
CA ASP A 359 32.12 -34.63 19.24
C ASP A 359 33.09 -33.88 18.29
N LEU A 360 32.56 -32.84 17.63
CA LEU A 360 33.36 -31.81 16.94
C LEU A 360 33.17 -30.40 17.56
N ASP A 361 32.76 -30.32 18.83
CA ASP A 361 32.40 -29.06 19.50
C ASP A 361 33.45 -28.53 20.51
N GLU A 362 34.71 -28.96 20.41
CA GLU A 362 35.76 -28.56 21.36
C GLU A 362 37.03 -28.01 20.70
N MET A 363 36.88 -27.08 19.73
CA MET A 363 38.04 -26.43 19.10
C MET A 363 38.01 -24.90 19.00
N ILE A 364 37.22 -24.20 19.82
CA ILE A 364 37.21 -22.71 19.80
C ILE A 364 37.52 -22.03 21.15
N PHE A 365 37.61 -22.75 22.27
CA PHE A 365 37.96 -22.12 23.55
C PHE A 365 39.00 -22.89 24.37
N SER A 366 40.28 -22.74 24.03
CA SER A 366 41.38 -22.90 25.00
C SER A 366 42.70 -22.32 24.49
N ARG A 367 42.97 -21.06 24.82
CA ARG A 367 44.36 -20.58 24.90
C ARG A 367 44.53 -19.65 26.10
N LYS A 368 45.00 -20.22 27.21
CA LYS A 368 45.58 -19.49 28.34
C LYS A 368 46.81 -20.23 28.89
N GLY A 369 47.92 -19.51 28.96
CA GLY A 369 49.13 -19.81 29.74
C GLY A 369 50.09 -18.64 29.54
N ARG A 370 50.22 -17.66 30.45
CA ARG A 370 50.81 -17.61 31.81
C ARG A 370 52.35 -17.60 31.81
N SER A 371 52.92 -16.45 32.22
CA SER A 371 54.11 -16.28 33.10
C SER A 371 54.42 -14.76 33.22
N THR A 372 54.14 -14.10 34.37
CA THR A 372 55.08 -13.67 35.47
C THR A 372 56.20 -12.73 34.98
N SER A 373 56.42 -11.52 35.51
CA SER A 373 56.76 -11.13 36.91
C SER A 373 56.85 -9.59 37.07
N GLU A 374 56.61 -9.08 38.30
CA GLU A 374 57.20 -7.91 39.03
C GLU A 374 57.53 -6.60 38.26
N ASP A 375 57.28 -5.35 38.69
CA ASP A 375 57.31 -4.73 40.02
C ASP A 375 56.77 -3.26 39.94
N GLN A 376 56.41 -2.68 41.09
CA GLN A 376 56.34 -1.24 41.45
C GLN A 376 55.32 -0.26 40.79
N ASP A 377 54.20 -0.08 41.51
CA ASP A 377 53.60 1.14 42.12
C ASP A 377 54.01 2.60 41.71
N PRO A 378 53.24 3.66 42.09
CA PRO A 378 52.62 4.57 41.13
C PRO A 378 53.02 6.04 41.33
N LYS A 379 52.69 6.93 40.38
CA LYS A 379 52.23 8.30 40.70
C LYS A 379 51.85 9.13 39.47
N LYS A 380 50.70 9.78 39.66
CA LYS A 380 50.16 11.01 39.07
C LYS A 380 49.40 10.90 37.77
#